data_AF-B0NQ58-F1
#
_entry.id   AF-B0NQ58-F1
#
_cell.length_a   1.000
_cell.length_b   1.000
_cell.length_c   1.000
_cell.angle_alpha   90.00
_cell.angle_beta   90.00
_cell.angle_gamma   90.00
#
_symmetry.space_group_name_H-M   'P 1'
#
loop_
_entity.id
_entity.type
_entity.pdbx_description
1 polymer ?
#
loop_
_entity_poly.entity_id
_entity_poly.type
_entity_poly.pdbx_seq_one_letter_code
_entity_poly.pdbx_strand_id
1 'polypeptide(L)'
;MDVHTVTSVLLKLSRRRRYQVREITLDMAPNMEQIARICFPAAKRVTDRFHVQKLAYEAVQEMRVKARWEALDEESTQLAYAKACGKMYHAPVFANGDTRKQLLARSIYLLYRRNPYGLSLKEYGLKFFSRNIPI
;
A
#
# COMPACT_ATOMS: atom_id res chain seq x y z
N MET A 1 -11.37 14.58 -13.37
CA MET A 1 -12.70 15.15 -13.74
C MET A 1 -12.67 16.64 -13.50
N ASP A 2 -13.26 17.42 -14.41
CA ASP A 2 -13.39 18.86 -14.25
C ASP A 2 -14.36 19.22 -13.10
N VAL A 3 -13.92 20.13 -12.23
CA VAL A 3 -14.67 20.56 -11.04
C VAL A 3 -15.98 21.23 -11.44
N HIS A 4 -15.97 22.04 -12.50
CA HIS A 4 -17.15 22.81 -12.92
C HIS A 4 -18.27 21.89 -13.41
N THR A 5 -17.92 20.89 -14.22
CA THR A 5 -18.85 19.89 -14.74
C THR A 5 -19.58 19.17 -13.61
N VAL A 6 -18.85 18.59 -12.65
CA VAL A 6 -19.45 17.84 -11.53
C VAL A 6 -20.27 18.76 -10.63
N THR A 7 -19.73 19.94 -10.31
CA THR A 7 -20.41 20.93 -9.47
C THR A 7 -21.73 21.36 -10.08
N SER A 8 -21.78 21.63 -11.39
CA SER A 8 -23.02 22.06 -12.07
C SER A 8 -24.14 21.01 -11.97
N VAL A 9 -23.79 19.72 -12.01
CA VAL A 9 -24.74 18.61 -11.87
C VAL A 9 -25.23 18.51 -10.43
N LEU A 10 -24.31 18.55 -9.46
CA LEU A 10 -24.66 18.42 -8.03
C LEU A 10 -25.44 19.63 -7.51
N LEU A 11 -25.22 20.82 -8.06
CA LEU A 11 -25.98 22.03 -7.71
C LEU A 11 -27.43 22.02 -8.21
N LYS A 12 -27.81 21.09 -9.09
CA LYS A 12 -29.23 20.83 -9.40
C LYS A 12 -30.01 20.32 -8.18
N LEU A 13 -29.31 19.75 -7.20
CA LEU A 13 -29.91 19.42 -5.90
C LEU A 13 -30.15 20.69 -5.09
N SER A 14 -31.35 20.78 -4.50
CA SER A 14 -31.72 21.91 -3.66
C SER A 14 -30.75 22.08 -2.48
N ARG A 15 -30.54 23.32 -2.05
CA ARG A 15 -29.68 23.65 -0.92
C ARG A 15 -30.06 22.85 0.33
N ARG A 16 -31.36 22.68 0.61
CA ARG A 16 -31.86 21.89 1.74
C ARG A 16 -31.35 20.44 1.69
N ARG A 17 -31.44 19.76 0.54
CA ARG A 17 -30.94 18.37 0.39
C ARG A 17 -29.44 18.29 0.57
N ARG A 18 -28.69 19.24 0.01
CA ARG A 18 -27.23 19.27 0.13
C ARG A 18 -26.74 19.48 1.56
N TYR A 19 -27.48 20.22 2.39
CA TYR A 19 -27.19 20.41 3.82
C TYR A 19 -27.59 19.23 4.70
N GLN A 20 -28.39 18.29 4.19
CA GLN A 20 -28.75 17.06 4.91
C GLN A 20 -27.66 15.99 4.84
N VAL A 21 -26.70 16.13 3.92
CA VAL A 21 -25.59 15.19 3.79
C VAL A 21 -24.68 15.31 5.01
N ARG A 22 -24.50 14.19 5.73
CA ARG A 22 -23.72 14.16 6.98
C ARG A 22 -22.25 13.82 6.75
N GLU A 23 -21.97 12.93 5.80
CA GLU A 23 -20.62 12.45 5.52
C GLU A 23 -20.46 12.15 4.03
N ILE A 24 -19.26 12.42 3.51
CA ILE A 24 -18.85 12.08 2.15
C ILE A 24 -17.49 11.42 2.22
N THR A 25 -17.39 10.23 1.65
CA THR A 25 -16.14 9.53 1.41
C THR A 25 -15.58 9.96 0.05
N LEU A 26 -14.35 10.49 0.04
CA LEU A 26 -13.70 11.04 -1.15
C LEU A 26 -12.46 10.23 -1.48
N ASP A 27 -12.17 10.07 -2.77
CA ASP A 27 -10.83 9.70 -3.19
C ASP A 27 -9.81 10.79 -2.79
N MET A 28 -8.52 10.49 -2.89
CA MET A 28 -7.47 11.42 -2.48
C MET A 28 -7.16 12.51 -3.53
N ALA A 29 -8.03 12.71 -4.53
CA ALA A 29 -7.78 13.71 -5.57
C ALA A 29 -8.22 15.12 -5.11
N PRO A 30 -7.38 16.17 -5.32
CA PRO A 30 -7.68 17.53 -4.85
C PRO A 30 -9.00 18.12 -5.39
N ASN A 31 -9.39 17.73 -6.60
CA ASN A 31 -10.64 18.17 -7.23
C ASN A 31 -11.89 17.66 -6.50
N MET A 32 -11.84 16.45 -5.92
CA MET A 32 -12.96 15.86 -5.19
C MET A 32 -13.22 16.57 -3.87
N GLU A 33 -12.16 17.00 -3.18
CA GLU A 33 -12.30 17.82 -1.99
C GLU A 33 -12.96 19.17 -2.31
N GLN A 34 -12.54 19.82 -3.40
CA GLN A 34 -13.12 21.09 -3.83
C GLN A 34 -14.62 20.94 -4.15
N ILE A 35 -14.99 19.91 -4.92
CA ILE A 35 -16.40 19.63 -5.25
C ILE A 35 -17.23 19.42 -3.98
N ALA A 36 -16.72 18.63 -3.03
CA ALA A 36 -17.41 18.34 -1.77
C ALA A 36 -17.62 19.61 -0.93
N ARG A 37 -16.62 20.50 -0.87
CA ARG A 37 -16.73 21.78 -0.15
C ARG A 37 -17.80 22.69 -0.75
N ILE A 38 -17.89 22.76 -2.08
CA ILE A 38 -18.87 23.60 -2.78
C ILE A 38 -20.27 23.02 -2.65
N CYS A 39 -20.42 21.73 -2.92
CA CYS A 39 -21.73 21.11 -3.07
C CYS A 39 -22.32 20.73 -1.71
N PHE A 40 -21.52 20.28 -0.75
CA PHE A 40 -21.99 19.70 0.51
C PHE A 40 -21.24 20.31 1.72
N PRO A 41 -21.42 21.61 1.97
CA PRO A 41 -20.59 22.36 2.91
C PRO A 41 -20.68 21.87 4.36
N ALA A 42 -21.83 21.29 4.75
CA ALA A 42 -22.07 20.79 6.10
C ALA A 42 -21.61 19.33 6.31
N ALA A 43 -21.26 18.62 5.24
CA ALA A 43 -20.88 17.22 5.33
C ALA A 43 -19.45 17.07 5.86
N LYS A 44 -19.26 16.09 6.74
CA LYS A 44 -17.92 15.61 7.12
C LYS A 44 -17.26 14.97 5.91
N ARG A 45 -16.03 15.34 5.62
CA ARG A 45 -15.24 14.77 4.51
C ARG A 45 -14.30 13.72 5.09
N VAL A 46 -14.36 12.50 4.55
CA VAL A 46 -13.56 11.36 4.99
C VAL A 46 -12.83 10.78 3.78
N THR A 47 -11.57 10.40 3.96
CA THR A 47 -10.80 9.76 2.88
C THR A 47 -11.27 8.32 2.69
N ASP A 48 -11.46 7.91 1.43
CA ASP A 48 -11.83 6.54 1.09
C ASP A 48 -10.74 5.55 1.51
N ARG A 49 -11.12 4.64 2.40
CA ARG A 49 -10.30 3.54 2.90
C ARG A 49 -9.68 2.71 1.77
N PHE A 50 -10.40 2.42 0.70
CA PHE A 50 -9.90 1.55 -0.36
C PHE A 50 -8.77 2.22 -1.14
N HIS A 51 -8.87 3.53 -1.37
CA HIS A 51 -7.82 4.32 -2.00
C HIS A 51 -6.57 4.39 -1.12
N VAL A 52 -6.72 4.61 0.19
CA VAL A 52 -5.61 4.59 1.13
C VAL A 52 -4.92 3.22 1.17
N GLN A 53 -5.72 2.14 1.20
CA GLN A 53 -5.18 0.77 1.18
C GLN A 53 -4.45 0.46 -0.12
N LYS A 54 -5.00 0.88 -1.26
CA LYS A 54 -4.35 0.72 -2.57
C LYS A 54 -3.01 1.45 -2.60
N LEU A 55 -2.97 2.72 -2.18
CA LEU A 55 -1.74 3.52 -2.16
C LEU A 55 -0.66 2.90 -1.27
N ALA A 56 -1.04 2.49 -0.06
CA ALA A 56 -0.11 1.82 0.86
C ALA A 56 0.39 0.48 0.31
N TYR A 57 -0.49 -0.28 -0.35
CA TYR A 57 -0.14 -1.55 -0.97
C TYR A 57 0.85 -1.34 -2.13
N GLU A 58 0.57 -0.42 -3.04
CA GLU A 58 1.43 -0.10 -4.19
C GLU A 58 2.83 0.31 -3.71
N ALA A 59 2.92 1.22 -2.75
CA ALA A 59 4.21 1.66 -2.19
C ALA A 59 5.02 0.51 -1.58
N VAL A 60 4.38 -0.37 -0.80
CA VAL A 60 5.09 -1.52 -0.20
C VAL A 60 5.47 -2.56 -1.24
N GLN A 61 4.64 -2.79 -2.27
CA GLN A 61 5.02 -3.70 -3.35
C GLN A 61 6.20 -3.17 -4.17
N GLU A 62 6.27 -1.87 -4.43
CA GLU A 62 7.38 -1.25 -5.13
C GLU A 62 8.70 -1.45 -4.36
N MET A 63 8.70 -1.13 -3.05
CA MET A 63 9.86 -1.37 -2.18
C MET A 63 10.26 -2.86 -2.16
N ARG A 64 9.30 -3.78 -2.07
CA ARG A 64 9.54 -5.23 -2.08
C ARG A 64 10.15 -5.69 -3.39
N VAL A 65 9.66 -5.19 -4.53
CA VAL A 65 10.20 -5.51 -5.86
C VAL A 65 11.64 -5.04 -5.96
N LYS A 66 11.92 -3.79 -5.56
CA LYS A 66 13.28 -3.25 -5.54
C LYS A 66 14.22 -4.11 -4.68
N ALA A 67 13.83 -4.41 -3.45
CA ALA A 67 14.62 -5.27 -2.56
C ALA A 67 14.84 -6.68 -3.13
N ARG A 68 13.89 -7.20 -3.93
CA ARG A 68 14.03 -8.52 -4.55
C ARG A 68 15.04 -8.48 -5.70
N TRP A 69 15.05 -7.41 -6.49
CA TRP A 69 16.07 -7.20 -7.52
C TRP A 69 17.47 -7.11 -6.90
N GLU A 70 17.63 -6.34 -5.83
CA GLU A 70 18.90 -6.24 -5.09
C GLU A 70 19.36 -7.61 -4.57
N ALA A 71 18.45 -8.42 -4.01
CA ALA A 71 18.78 -9.77 -3.53
C ALA A 71 19.20 -10.73 -4.66
N LEU A 72 18.63 -10.59 -5.85
CA LEU A 72 19.00 -11.39 -7.02
C LEU A 72 20.37 -10.98 -7.58
N ASP A 73 20.66 -9.69 -7.60
CA ASP A 73 21.94 -9.15 -8.06
C ASP A 73 23.10 -9.53 -7.12
N GLU A 74 22.88 -9.43 -5.81
CA GLU A 74 23.82 -9.86 -4.78
C GLU A 74 24.14 -11.36 -4.90
N GLU A 75 23.11 -12.20 -5.06
CA GLU A 75 23.28 -13.64 -5.24
C GLU A 75 24.03 -13.97 -6.54
N SER A 76 23.72 -13.28 -7.64
CA SER A 76 24.43 -13.42 -8.92
C SER A 76 25.92 -13.11 -8.78
N THR A 77 26.25 -12.01 -8.10
CA THR A 77 27.63 -11.62 -7.78
C THR A 77 28.34 -12.69 -6.96
N GLN A 78 27.69 -13.21 -5.92
CA GLN A 78 28.27 -14.26 -5.06
C GLN A 78 28.47 -15.58 -5.80
N LEU A 79 27.53 -15.96 -6.68
CA LEU A 79 27.66 -17.13 -7.57
C LEU A 79 28.84 -17.00 -8.52
N ALA A 80 29.01 -15.82 -9.14
CA ALA A 80 30.13 -15.55 -10.04
C ALA A 80 31.47 -15.65 -9.30
N TYR A 81 31.56 -15.08 -8.10
CA TYR A 81 32.75 -15.17 -7.24
C TYR A 81 33.04 -16.62 -6.84
N ALA A 82 32.04 -17.36 -6.36
CA ALA A 82 32.20 -18.76 -5.95
C ALA A 82 32.71 -19.62 -7.13
N LYS A 83 32.13 -19.42 -8.32
CA LYS A 83 32.56 -20.08 -9.55
C LYS A 83 34.01 -19.73 -9.91
N ALA A 84 34.40 -18.46 -9.83
CA ALA A 84 35.78 -18.03 -10.09
C ALA A 84 36.79 -18.62 -9.10
N CYS A 85 36.39 -18.82 -7.84
CA CYS A 85 37.23 -19.44 -6.82
C CYS A 85 37.15 -20.98 -6.79
N GLY A 86 36.36 -21.62 -7.66
CA GLY A 86 36.13 -23.07 -7.65
C GLY A 86 35.40 -23.58 -6.40
N LYS A 87 34.65 -22.72 -5.71
CA LYS A 87 33.88 -23.04 -4.50
C LYS A 87 32.40 -23.21 -4.83
N MET A 88 31.70 -24.03 -4.04
CA MET A 88 30.24 -24.09 -4.08
C MET A 88 29.63 -22.89 -3.35
N TYR A 89 28.60 -22.29 -3.94
CA TYR A 89 27.83 -21.23 -3.31
C TYR A 89 26.75 -21.81 -2.39
N HIS A 90 26.64 -21.26 -1.18
CA HIS A 90 25.56 -21.56 -0.24
C HIS A 90 24.83 -20.26 0.11
N ALA A 91 23.55 -20.18 -0.26
CA ALA A 91 22.75 -19.00 0.00
C ALA A 91 22.48 -18.84 1.50
N PRO A 92 22.59 -17.61 2.06
CA PRO A 92 22.17 -17.35 3.43
C PRO A 92 20.65 -17.53 3.53
N VAL A 93 20.24 -18.28 4.55
CA VAL A 93 18.82 -18.55 4.86
C VAL A 93 18.43 -17.91 6.17
N PHE A 94 17.19 -17.44 6.24
CA PHE A 94 16.60 -16.94 7.49
C PHE A 94 16.15 -18.09 8.39
N ALA A 95 15.74 -17.78 9.62
CA ALA A 95 15.27 -18.78 10.59
C ALA A 95 14.07 -19.62 10.08
N ASN A 96 13.34 -19.13 9.09
CA ASN A 96 12.23 -19.84 8.45
C ASN A 96 12.66 -20.72 7.26
N GLY A 97 13.96 -20.81 6.97
CA GLY A 97 14.54 -21.58 5.87
C GLY A 97 14.44 -20.91 4.50
N ASP A 98 13.81 -19.73 4.38
CA ASP A 98 13.76 -19.00 3.12
C ASP A 98 15.09 -18.25 2.89
N THR A 99 15.53 -18.19 1.63
CA THR A 99 16.51 -17.19 1.18
C THR A 99 15.85 -15.81 1.07
N ARG A 100 16.65 -14.74 1.01
CA ARG A 100 16.14 -13.36 0.87
C ARG A 100 15.19 -13.18 -0.32
N LYS A 101 15.54 -13.70 -1.50
CA LYS A 101 14.67 -13.63 -2.70
C LYS A 101 13.37 -14.42 -2.54
N GLN A 102 13.38 -15.56 -1.83
CA GLN A 102 12.20 -16.38 -1.59
C GLN A 102 11.26 -15.72 -0.59
N LEU A 103 11.81 -15.18 0.50
CA LEU A 103 11.04 -14.42 1.49
C LEU A 103 10.34 -13.22 0.84
N LEU A 104 11.06 -12.47 0.00
CA LEU A 104 10.52 -11.34 -0.76
C LEU A 104 9.50 -11.77 -1.83
N ALA A 105 9.58 -13.00 -2.36
CA ALA A 105 8.56 -13.54 -3.26
C ALA A 105 7.27 -13.88 -2.52
N ARG A 106 7.37 -14.44 -1.31
CA ARG A 106 6.22 -14.86 -0.51
C ARG A 106 5.53 -13.70 0.20
N SER A 107 6.21 -12.58 0.39
CA SER A 107 5.71 -11.41 1.11
C SER A 107 4.73 -10.53 0.31
N ILE A 108 4.34 -10.91 -0.91
CA ILE A 108 3.42 -10.13 -1.77
C ILE A 108 2.10 -9.80 -1.05
N TYR A 109 1.56 -10.70 -0.22
CA TYR A 109 0.25 -10.52 0.41
C TYR A 109 0.29 -9.97 1.84
N LEU A 110 1.43 -9.43 2.28
CA LEU A 110 1.63 -9.12 3.70
C LEU A 110 0.64 -8.10 4.26
N LEU A 111 0.24 -7.12 3.44
CA LEU A 111 -0.72 -6.09 3.81
C LEU A 111 -2.19 -6.50 3.61
N TYR A 112 -2.45 -7.58 2.87
CA TYR A 112 -3.79 -8.03 2.51
C TYR A 112 -4.27 -9.23 3.32
N ARG A 113 -3.49 -9.74 4.28
CA ARG A 113 -3.94 -10.83 5.15
C ARG A 113 -5.10 -10.35 6.01
N ARG A 114 -6.32 -10.62 5.55
CA ARG A 114 -7.54 -10.44 6.32
C ARG A 114 -7.43 -11.29 7.58
N ASN A 115 -7.40 -10.64 8.73
CA ASN A 115 -7.49 -11.32 10.00
C ASN A 115 -8.90 -11.95 10.09
N PRO A 116 -9.06 -13.27 10.24
CA PRO A 116 -10.38 -13.87 10.45
C PRO A 116 -11.05 -13.38 11.76
N TYR A 117 -10.29 -12.74 12.66
CA TYR A 117 -10.74 -12.37 14.01
C TYR A 117 -10.84 -10.86 14.28
N GLY A 118 -10.76 -10.00 13.26
CA GLY A 118 -11.10 -8.57 13.41
C GLY A 118 -10.18 -7.70 14.30
N LEU A 119 -9.02 -8.18 14.76
CA LEU A 119 -8.08 -7.35 15.54
C LEU A 119 -7.38 -6.31 14.67
N SER A 120 -7.19 -5.10 15.23
CA SER A 120 -6.74 -3.91 14.52
C SER A 120 -5.34 -4.03 13.91
N LEU A 121 -5.16 -3.43 12.74
CA LEU A 121 -3.91 -3.42 11.95
C LEU A 121 -2.69 -2.83 12.69
N LYS A 122 -2.89 -2.12 13.82
CA LYS A 122 -1.85 -1.33 14.48
C LYS A 122 -0.73 -2.17 15.10
N GLU A 123 -0.98 -3.43 15.47
CA GLU A 123 0.01 -4.25 16.18
C GLU A 123 0.77 -5.25 15.31
N TYR A 124 0.21 -5.64 14.16
CA TYR A 124 0.78 -6.72 13.32
C TYR A 124 1.71 -6.21 12.20
N GLY A 125 1.39 -5.06 11.59
CA GLY A 125 2.18 -4.54 10.47
C GLY A 125 3.62 -4.20 10.87
N LEU A 126 3.79 -3.52 12.01
CA LEU A 126 5.11 -3.14 12.54
C LEU A 126 5.91 -4.35 13.05
N LYS A 127 5.24 -5.32 13.70
CA LYS A 127 5.90 -6.52 14.25
C LYS A 127 6.42 -7.45 13.15
N PHE A 128 5.78 -7.53 11.99
CA PHE A 128 6.30 -8.35 10.90
C PHE A 128 7.51 -7.70 10.21
N PHE A 129 7.45 -6.39 9.96
CA PHE A 129 8.57 -5.67 9.33
C PHE A 129 9.80 -5.66 10.24
N SER A 130 9.63 -5.33 11.53
CA SER A 130 10.74 -5.23 12.50
C SER A 130 11.39 -6.58 12.86
N ARG A 131 10.68 -7.71 12.79
CA ARG A 131 11.24 -9.03 13.13
C ARG A 131 11.85 -9.79 11.96
N ASN A 132 11.43 -9.54 10.72
CA ASN A 132 11.78 -10.41 9.59
C ASN A 132 12.49 -9.71 8.43
N ILE A 133 12.60 -8.37 8.42
CA ILE A 133 13.33 -7.63 7.38
C ILE A 133 14.10 -6.49 8.08
N PRO A 134 15.38 -6.68 8.43
CA PRO A 134 16.20 -5.56 8.83
C PRO A 134 16.38 -4.67 7.58
N ILE A 135 16.04 -3.39 7.72
CA ILE A 135 16.47 -2.34 6.78
C ILE A 135 17.91 -1.99 7.13
#